data_AF-A0AB35RKX9-F1
#
_entry.id   AF-A0AB35RKX9-F1
#
_cell.length_a   1.000
_cell.length_b   1.000
_cell.length_c   1.000
_cell.angle_alpha   90.00
_cell.angle_beta   90.00
_cell.angle_gamma   90.00
#
_symmetry.space_group_name_H-M   'P 1'
#
loop_
_entity.id
_entity.type
_entity.pdbx_description
1 polymer ?
#
loop_
_entity_poly.entity_id
_entity_poly.type
_entity_poly.pdbx_seq_one_letter_code
_entity_poly.pdbx_strand_id
1 'polypeptide(L)'
;MSYYKTLKLDTETWDLMLDGQGFIAIATDSEAVAQDVASACLVFYGECYFDNTLGIPWKQNVLGKSPTPGYIAQKMQTEAKKLAIVDQAVAGVFFDKNTRKTTGTIRVTDIYGNAAQANL
;
A
#
# COMPACT_ATOMS: atom_id res chain seq x y z
N MET A 1 -13.04 19.07 -3.97
CA MET A 1 -11.58 19.16 -4.19
C MET A 1 -10.94 18.41 -3.04
N SER A 2 -10.28 17.29 -3.31
CA SER A 2 -9.56 16.54 -2.27
C SER A 2 -8.32 17.34 -1.87
N TYR A 3 -8.00 17.38 -0.58
CA TYR A 3 -6.77 17.97 -0.04
C TYR A 3 -5.87 16.87 0.54
N TYR A 4 -5.96 15.66 -0.01
CA TYR A 4 -5.20 14.52 0.47
C TYR A 4 -3.74 14.64 0.03
N LYS A 5 -2.81 14.57 0.99
CA LYS A 5 -1.38 14.75 0.76
C LYS A 5 -0.55 14.00 1.79
N THR A 6 0.62 13.57 1.36
CA THR A 6 1.63 12.90 2.19
C THR A 6 3.02 13.33 1.74
N LEU A 7 4.03 13.09 2.57
CA LEU A 7 5.43 13.32 2.14
C LEU A 7 5.74 12.31 1.04
N LYS A 8 6.22 12.79 -0.11
CA LYS A 8 6.52 11.89 -1.22
C LYS A 8 7.77 11.08 -0.90
N LEU A 9 7.66 9.78 -1.11
CA LEU A 9 8.77 8.85 -1.02
C LEU A 9 9.27 8.50 -2.42
N ASP A 10 10.58 8.31 -2.52
CA ASP A 10 11.17 7.72 -3.72
C ASP A 10 10.68 6.27 -3.88
N THR A 11 10.21 5.92 -5.08
CA THR A 11 9.51 4.64 -5.31
C THR A 11 10.44 3.43 -5.33
N GLU A 12 11.74 3.64 -5.46
CA GLU A 12 12.73 2.55 -5.45
C GLU A 12 13.28 2.32 -4.05
N THR A 13 13.53 3.40 -3.31
CA THR A 13 14.23 3.37 -2.02
C THR A 13 13.33 3.51 -0.81
N TRP A 14 12.10 4.02 -0.99
CA TRP A 14 11.17 4.36 0.09
C TRP A 14 11.68 5.41 1.07
N ASP A 15 12.64 6.24 0.65
CA ASP A 15 13.18 7.35 1.44
C ASP A 15 12.55 8.70 1.04
N LEU A 16 12.70 9.70 1.91
CA LEU A 16 12.31 11.08 1.62
C LEU A 16 13.13 11.60 0.44
N MET A 17 12.45 12.32 -0.47
CA MET A 17 13.08 12.95 -1.62
C MET A 17 12.81 14.45 -1.67
N LEU A 18 13.65 15.16 -2.41
CA LEU A 18 13.44 16.58 -2.73
C LEU A 18 12.73 16.73 -4.08
N ASP A 19 11.98 17.81 -4.24
CA ASP A 19 11.42 18.24 -5.50
C ASP A 19 12.47 18.96 -6.38
N GLY A 20 12.07 19.37 -7.59
CA GLY A 20 12.96 20.08 -8.52
C GLY A 20 13.43 21.46 -8.02
N GLN A 21 12.86 21.98 -6.93
CA GLN A 21 13.24 23.25 -6.31
C GLN A 21 14.09 23.05 -5.05
N GLY A 22 14.32 21.80 -4.63
CA GLY A 22 15.10 21.46 -3.44
C GLY A 22 14.29 21.46 -2.14
N PHE A 23 12.97 21.52 -2.18
CA PHE A 23 12.11 21.33 -1.01
C PHE A 23 11.76 19.86 -0.80
N ILE A 24 11.33 19.46 0.40
CA ILE A 24 10.80 18.10 0.62
C ILE A 24 9.59 17.91 -0.29
N ALA A 25 9.65 16.86 -1.11
CA ALA A 25 8.60 16.56 -2.07
C ALA A 25 7.30 16.14 -1.38
N ILE A 26 6.17 16.52 -1.98
CA ILE A 26 4.83 16.23 -1.46
C ILE A 26 4.06 15.49 -2.56
N ALA A 27 3.51 14.33 -2.21
CA ALA A 27 2.56 13.63 -3.05
C ALA A 27 1.16 14.17 -2.76
N THR A 28 0.32 14.26 -3.80
CA THR A 28 -1.04 14.83 -3.68
C THR A 28 -2.07 13.93 -4.36
N ASP A 29 -3.32 14.04 -3.92
CA ASP A 29 -4.48 13.36 -4.50
C ASP A 29 -4.24 11.86 -4.71
N SER A 30 -4.44 11.35 -5.93
CA SER A 30 -4.29 9.92 -6.25
C SER A 30 -2.90 9.38 -5.98
N GLU A 31 -1.85 10.19 -6.11
CA GLU A 31 -0.47 9.75 -5.81
C GLU A 31 -0.30 9.54 -4.30
N ALA A 32 -0.81 10.46 -3.48
CA ALA A 32 -0.77 10.34 -2.03
C ALA A 32 -1.58 9.14 -1.54
N VAL A 33 -2.77 8.92 -2.12
CA VAL A 33 -3.61 7.75 -1.79
C VAL A 33 -2.89 6.46 -2.17
N ALA A 34 -2.28 6.38 -3.36
CA ALA A 34 -1.52 5.21 -3.77
C ALA A 34 -0.37 4.90 -2.81
N GLN A 35 0.40 5.93 -2.41
CA GLN A 35 1.53 5.75 -1.51
C GLN A 35 1.10 5.26 -0.12
N ASP A 36 0.06 5.87 0.47
CA ASP A 36 -0.41 5.47 1.79
C ASP A 36 -1.02 4.05 1.78
N VAL A 37 -1.74 3.69 0.70
CA VAL A 37 -2.23 2.31 0.48
C VAL A 37 -1.06 1.33 0.40
N ALA A 38 0.01 1.71 -0.30
CA ALA A 38 1.20 0.88 -0.42
C ALA A 38 1.88 0.67 0.94
N SER A 39 2.08 1.75 1.71
CA SER A 39 2.60 1.67 3.09
C SER A 39 1.73 0.79 3.99
N ALA A 40 0.40 0.93 3.93
CA ALA A 40 -0.53 0.13 4.71
C ALA A 40 -0.49 -1.37 4.37
N CYS A 41 -0.24 -1.72 3.10
CA CYS A 41 -0.12 -3.12 2.67
C CYS A 41 1.25 -3.73 3.00
N LEU A 42 2.32 -2.93 2.99
CA LEU A 42 3.69 -3.42 3.21
C LEU A 42 4.06 -3.53 4.68
N VAL A 43 3.40 -2.78 5.57
CA VAL A 43 3.67 -2.88 7.01
C VAL A 43 3.30 -4.26 7.56
N PHE A 44 4.15 -4.79 8.41
CA PHE A 44 3.93 -6.05 9.09
C PHE A 44 2.96 -5.84 10.25
N TYR A 45 2.01 -6.77 10.38
CA TYR A 45 1.01 -6.74 11.44
C TYR A 45 1.66 -6.60 12.82
N GLY A 46 1.24 -5.56 13.56
CA GLY A 46 1.70 -5.28 14.92
C GLY A 46 3.00 -4.48 15.02
N GLU A 47 3.65 -4.10 13.90
CA GLU A 47 4.91 -3.34 13.95
C GLU A 47 4.73 -1.83 14.03
N CYS A 48 3.56 -1.30 13.65
CA CYS A 48 3.28 0.12 13.81
C CYS A 48 3.13 0.46 15.30
N TYR A 49 4.06 1.26 15.80
CA TYR A 49 4.18 1.58 17.24
C TYR A 49 2.93 2.26 17.80
N PHE A 50 2.31 3.15 17.02
CA PHE A 50 1.14 3.93 17.47
C PHE A 50 -0.20 3.21 17.25
N ASP A 51 -0.23 2.19 16.38
CA ASP A 51 -1.41 1.36 16.15
C ASP A 51 -1.00 -0.05 15.72
N ASN A 52 -0.92 -0.96 16.69
CA ASN A 52 -0.53 -2.34 16.46
C ASN A 52 -1.63 -3.20 15.78
N THR A 53 -2.79 -2.61 15.46
CA THR A 53 -3.84 -3.30 14.70
C THR A 53 -3.62 -3.22 13.19
N LEU A 54 -2.66 -2.40 12.75
CA LEU A 54 -2.32 -2.21 11.34
C LEU A 54 -1.36 -3.28 10.82
N GLY A 55 -1.49 -3.55 9.53
CA GLY A 55 -0.55 -4.34 8.75
C GLY A 55 -1.04 -5.71 8.36
N ILE A 56 -0.36 -6.28 7.37
CA ILE A 56 -0.63 -7.63 6.90
C ILE A 56 0.18 -8.61 7.77
N PRO A 57 -0.37 -9.78 8.15
CA PRO A 57 0.32 -10.80 8.93
C PRO A 57 1.38 -11.54 8.09
N TRP A 58 2.35 -10.80 7.55
CA TRP A 58 3.41 -11.30 6.69
C TRP A 58 4.21 -12.41 7.37
N LYS A 59 4.61 -12.20 8.64
CA LYS A 59 5.38 -13.18 9.43
C LYS A 59 4.56 -14.43 9.80
N GLN A 60 3.32 -14.22 10.22
CA GLN A 60 2.51 -15.28 10.82
C GLN A 60 1.91 -16.21 9.76
N ASN A 61 1.39 -15.62 8.67
CA ASN A 61 0.48 -16.33 7.76
C ASN A 61 0.93 -16.33 6.30
N VAL A 62 1.96 -15.56 5.92
CA VAL A 62 2.32 -15.40 4.50
C VAL A 62 3.72 -15.94 4.18
N LEU A 63 4.75 -15.29 4.71
CA LEU A 63 6.14 -15.62 4.39
C LEU A 63 6.48 -17.01 4.92
N GLY A 64 6.92 -17.88 4.00
CA GLY A 64 7.26 -19.28 4.31
C GLY A 64 6.05 -20.19 4.63
N LYS A 65 4.81 -19.71 4.43
CA LYS A 65 3.57 -20.46 4.72
C LYS A 65 2.75 -20.83 3.48
N SER A 66 3.18 -20.41 2.29
CA SER A 66 2.53 -20.72 1.00
C SER A 66 1.03 -20.42 0.97
N PRO A 67 0.57 -19.21 1.36
CA PRO A 67 -0.84 -18.85 1.25
C PRO A 67 -1.28 -18.78 -0.22
N THR A 68 -2.59 -18.82 -0.44
CA THR A 68 -3.14 -18.57 -1.78
C THR A 68 -3.00 -17.08 -2.15
N PRO A 69 -2.82 -16.73 -3.44
CA PRO A 69 -2.81 -15.33 -3.87
C PRO A 69 -4.08 -14.57 -3.46
N GLY A 70 -5.23 -15.24 -3.49
CA GLY A 70 -6.51 -14.67 -3.05
C GLY A 70 -6.53 -14.29 -1.56
N TYR A 71 -5.87 -15.06 -0.70
CA TYR A 71 -5.74 -14.71 0.72
C TYR A 71 -4.94 -13.42 0.91
N ILE A 72 -3.79 -13.30 0.22
CA ILE A 72 -2.96 -12.09 0.29
C ILE A 72 -3.73 -10.88 -0.27
N ALA A 73 -4.38 -11.04 -1.43
CA ALA A 73 -5.21 -10.01 -2.03
C ALA A 73 -6.34 -9.53 -1.09
N GLN A 74 -7.02 -10.45 -0.42
CA GLN A 74 -8.05 -10.11 0.56
C GLN A 74 -7.48 -9.31 1.75
N LYS A 75 -6.30 -9.69 2.25
CA LYS A 75 -5.62 -8.94 3.32
C LYS A 75 -5.23 -7.54 2.87
N MET A 76 -4.65 -7.39 1.68
CA MET A 76 -4.32 -6.08 1.11
C MET A 76 -5.55 -5.18 0.97
N GLN A 77 -6.68 -5.71 0.46
CA GLN A 77 -7.93 -4.95 0.37
C GLN A 77 -8.47 -4.54 1.74
N THR A 78 -8.37 -5.43 2.73
CA THR A 78 -8.82 -5.15 4.10
C THR A 78 -7.98 -4.06 4.75
N GLU A 79 -6.65 -4.13 4.61
CA GLU A 79 -5.75 -3.11 5.16
C GLU A 79 -5.90 -1.77 4.43
N ALA A 80 -6.03 -1.76 3.10
CA ALA A 80 -6.26 -0.52 2.35
C ALA A 80 -7.54 0.20 2.79
N LYS A 81 -8.61 -0.55 3.08
CA LYS A 81 -9.89 0.00 3.57
C LYS A 81 -9.85 0.54 5.00
N LYS A 82 -8.76 0.37 5.75
CA LYS A 82 -8.57 1.05 7.04
C LYS A 82 -8.24 2.54 6.87
N LEU A 83 -7.73 2.94 5.70
CA LEU A 83 -7.51 4.34 5.37
C LEU A 83 -8.86 5.01 5.08
N ALA A 84 -9.20 6.05 5.84
CA ALA A 84 -10.51 6.70 5.76
C ALA A 84 -10.84 7.28 4.36
N ILE A 85 -9.82 7.55 3.55
CA ILE A 85 -9.96 8.08 2.18
C ILE A 85 -10.40 7.00 1.17
N VAL A 86 -10.22 5.72 1.47
CA VAL A 86 -10.46 4.60 0.54
C VAL A 86 -11.88 4.07 0.68
N ASP A 87 -12.69 4.17 -0.38
CA ASP A 87 -14.04 3.59 -0.46
C ASP A 87 -14.00 2.14 -0.98
N GLN A 88 -13.27 1.93 -2.08
CA GLN A 88 -13.15 0.63 -2.73
C GLN A 88 -11.69 0.25 -2.93
N ALA A 89 -11.41 -1.05 -2.84
CA ALA A 89 -10.09 -1.61 -3.05
C ALA A 89 -10.21 -2.96 -3.76
N VAL A 90 -9.44 -3.14 -4.83
CA VAL A 90 -9.35 -4.39 -5.59
C VAL A 90 -7.87 -4.70 -5.79
N ALA A 91 -7.44 -5.84 -5.24
CA ALA A 91 -6.06 -6.28 -5.31
C ALA A 91 -5.90 -7.52 -6.20
N GLY A 92 -4.83 -7.55 -6.98
CA GLY A 92 -4.32 -8.72 -7.69
C GLY A 92 -2.97 -9.11 -7.11
N VAL A 93 -2.73 -10.42 -6.97
CA VAL A 93 -1.47 -10.97 -6.45
C VAL A 93 -1.00 -12.08 -7.37
N PHE A 94 0.30 -12.06 -7.68
CA PHE A 94 0.96 -13.07 -8.49
C PHE A 94 2.15 -13.65 -7.74
N PHE A 95 2.28 -14.97 -7.77
CA PHE A 95 3.43 -15.67 -7.20
C PHE A 95 4.23 -16.35 -8.30
N ASP A 96 5.46 -15.89 -8.50
CA ASP A 96 6.42 -16.52 -9.39
C ASP A 96 7.16 -17.64 -8.66
N LYS A 97 6.88 -18.88 -9.05
CA LYS A 97 7.49 -20.08 -8.47
C LYS A 97 8.98 -20.20 -8.77
N ASN A 98 9.46 -19.66 -9.89
CA ASN A 98 10.85 -19.78 -10.31
C ASN A 98 11.74 -18.84 -9.51
N THR A 99 11.32 -17.59 -9.36
CA THR A 99 12.07 -16.57 -8.62
C THR A 99 11.72 -16.54 -7.13
N ARG A 100 10.68 -17.27 -6.72
CA ARG A 100 10.10 -17.26 -5.36
C ARG A 100 9.68 -15.85 -4.91
N LYS A 101 9.24 -15.03 -5.87
CA LYS A 101 8.77 -13.65 -5.63
C LYS A 101 7.24 -13.60 -5.66
N THR A 102 6.67 -12.84 -4.73
CA THR A 102 5.26 -12.44 -4.77
C THR A 102 5.23 -10.98 -5.17
N THR A 103 4.41 -10.64 -6.17
CA THR A 103 4.12 -9.27 -6.57
C THR A 103 2.62 -9.03 -6.48
N GLY A 104 2.23 -7.78 -6.33
CA GLY A 104 0.83 -7.38 -6.24
C GLY A 104 0.57 -6.04 -6.90
N THR A 105 -0.69 -5.84 -7.26
CA THR A 105 -1.21 -4.53 -7.60
C THR A 105 -2.49 -4.31 -6.82
N ILE A 106 -2.72 -3.08 -6.39
CA ILE A 106 -3.97 -2.72 -5.73
C ILE A 106 -4.50 -1.44 -6.36
N ARG A 107 -5.70 -1.52 -6.92
CA ARG A 107 -6.45 -0.38 -7.44
C ARG A 107 -7.47 0.02 -6.41
N VAL A 108 -7.51 1.30 -6.08
CA VAL A 108 -8.46 1.87 -5.13
C VAL A 108 -9.30 2.96 -5.78
N THR A 109 -10.48 3.18 -5.22
CA THR A 109 -11.31 4.35 -5.50
C THR A 109 -11.54 5.07 -4.19
N ASP A 110 -11.26 6.37 -4.18
CA ASP A 110 -11.45 7.20 -2.99
C ASP A 110 -12.93 7.57 -2.78
N ILE A 111 -13.23 8.14 -1.62
CA ILE A 111 -14.58 8.61 -1.26
C ILE A 111 -15.11 9.75 -2.15
N TYR A 112 -14.27 10.31 -3.03
CA TYR A 112 -14.63 11.34 -4.01
C TYR A 112 -14.77 10.76 -5.43
N GLY A 113 -14.57 9.46 -5.61
CA GLY A 113 -14.65 8.77 -6.90
C GLY A 113 -13.36 8.77 -7.73
N ASN A 114 -12.24 9.28 -7.21
CA ASN A 114 -10.97 9.25 -7.92
C ASN A 114 -10.30 7.89 -7.79
N ALA A 115 -9.69 7.43 -8.89
CA ALA A 115 -8.94 6.18 -8.89
C ALA A 115 -7.45 6.43 -8.55
N ALA A 116 -6.86 5.49 -7.83
CA ALA A 116 -5.43 5.40 -7.60
C ALA A 116 -4.97 3.94 -7.70
N GLN A 117 -3.68 3.72 -7.94
CA GLN A 117 -3.10 2.38 -8.03
C GLN A 117 -1.72 2.35 -7.37
N ALA A 118 -1.47 1.30 -6.59
CA ALA A 118 -0.14 0.96 -6.08
C ALA A 118 0.33 -0.38 -6.66
N ASN A 119 1.63 -0.46 -6.95
CA ASN A 119 2.32 -1.69 -7.35
C ASN A 119 3.21 -2.12 -6.17
N LEU A 120 3.15 -3.41 -5.81
CA LEU A 120 3.66 -3.97 -4.56
C LEU A 120 4.48 -5.25 -4.79
#